data_AF-A0A527YYJ3-F1
#
_entry.id   AF-A0A527YYJ3-F1
#
_cell.length_a   1.000
_cell.length_b   1.000
_cell.length_c   1.000
_cell.angle_alpha   90.00
_cell.angle_beta   90.00
_cell.angle_gamma   90.00
#
_symmetry.space_group_name_H-M   'P 1'
#
loop_
_entity.id
_entity.type
_entity.pdbx_description
1 polymer ?
#
loop_
_entity_poly.entity_id
_entity_poly.type
_entity_poly.pdbx_seq_one_letter_code
_entity_poly.pdbx_strand_id
1 'polypeptide(L)'
;YTLKPGRRETLIGIFDGHLIEGQEAGDMTIIGQFRDLDRPDMFVWLRGFDGMVARKDALTAFYDGPVWAAWRDAANATMISSDDVLLLKPAWPGAGFDLSNSQRAALPGHEKPSRDNRLSDIVVIRIHHLRPGVAETEFA
;
A
#
# COMPACT_ATOMS: atom_id res chain seq x y z
N TYR A 1 -7.58 -3.28 -5.72
CA TYR A 1 -8.89 -2.59 -5.81
C TYR A 1 -9.33 -2.50 -7.25
N THR A 2 -10.60 -2.75 -7.51
CA THR A 2 -11.23 -2.56 -8.81
C THR A 2 -11.88 -1.18 -8.84
N LEU A 3 -11.50 -0.35 -9.80
CA LEU A 3 -11.96 1.03 -9.93
C LEU A 3 -13.00 1.19 -11.03
N LYS A 4 -13.72 2.31 -10.96
CA LYS A 4 -14.53 2.77 -12.11
C LYS A 4 -13.59 3.26 -13.22
N PRO A 5 -14.02 3.17 -14.51
CA PRO A 5 -13.20 3.58 -15.64
C PRO A 5 -12.59 4.97 -15.49
N GLY A 6 -11.26 5.07 -15.67
CA GLY A 6 -10.53 6.34 -15.66
C GLY A 6 -10.40 7.02 -14.30
N ARG A 7 -10.70 6.33 -13.19
CA ARG A 7 -10.63 6.90 -11.82
C ARG A 7 -9.31 6.66 -11.10
N ARG A 8 -8.37 5.91 -11.67
CA ARG A 8 -7.09 5.55 -11.03
C ARG A 8 -6.30 6.76 -10.57
N GLU A 9 -6.04 7.74 -11.43
CA GLU A 9 -5.23 8.91 -11.05
C GLU A 9 -5.94 9.79 -10.01
N THR A 10 -7.28 9.82 -10.00
CA THR A 10 -8.03 10.48 -8.92
C THR A 10 -7.84 9.77 -7.58
N LEU A 11 -7.90 8.43 -7.56
CA LEU A 11 -7.64 7.68 -6.32
C LEU A 11 -6.19 7.87 -5.86
N ILE A 12 -5.20 7.82 -6.77
CA ILE A 12 -3.79 8.09 -6.45
C ILE A 12 -3.65 9.46 -5.79
N GLY A 13 -4.25 10.52 -6.35
CA GLY A 13 -4.17 11.86 -5.77
C GLY A 13 -4.76 11.95 -4.36
N ILE A 14 -5.90 11.30 -4.10
CA ILE A 14 -6.50 11.24 -2.75
C ILE A 14 -5.60 10.43 -1.81
N PHE A 15 -5.11 9.29 -2.29
CA PHE A 15 -4.31 8.36 -1.48
C PHE A 15 -3.00 9.02 -1.05
N ASP A 16 -2.26 9.57 -2.01
CA ASP A 16 -0.99 10.24 -1.78
C ASP A 16 -1.15 11.52 -0.96
N GLY A 17 -2.16 12.33 -1.27
CA GLY A 17 -2.37 13.64 -0.67
C GLY A 17 -2.91 13.60 0.75
N HIS A 18 -3.64 12.53 1.12
CA HIS A 18 -4.42 12.53 2.36
C HIS A 18 -4.38 11.22 3.15
N LEU A 19 -4.30 10.06 2.49
CA LEU A 19 -4.49 8.77 3.16
C LEU A 19 -3.18 8.09 3.59
N ILE A 20 -2.04 8.42 2.96
CA ILE A 20 -0.75 7.83 3.34
C ILE A 20 -0.35 8.29 4.74
N GLU A 21 -0.30 9.60 5.00
CA GLU A 21 0.19 10.14 6.28
C GLU A 21 -0.66 9.68 7.46
N GLY A 22 -1.98 9.60 7.28
CA GLY A 22 -2.89 9.07 8.30
C GLY A 22 -2.65 7.58 8.60
N GLN A 23 -2.19 6.80 7.62
CA GLN A 23 -1.81 5.41 7.85
C GLN A 23 -0.44 5.29 8.52
N GLU A 24 0.54 6.08 8.08
CA GLU A 24 1.89 6.14 8.66
C GLU A 24 1.84 6.58 10.13
N ALA A 25 0.96 7.54 10.47
CA ALA A 25 0.73 7.96 11.85
C ALA A 25 0.11 6.88 12.76
N GLY A 26 -0.46 5.82 12.16
CA GLY A 26 -0.95 4.63 12.86
C GLY A 26 0.04 3.47 12.80
N ASP A 27 1.34 3.74 12.58
CA ASP A 27 2.43 2.75 12.50
C ASP A 27 2.30 1.73 11.36
N MET A 28 1.52 2.05 10.31
CA MET A 28 1.50 1.25 9.08
C MET A 28 2.64 1.64 8.15
N THR A 29 3.36 0.65 7.65
CA THR A 29 4.39 0.89 6.63
C THR A 29 3.76 0.84 5.24
N ILE A 30 3.68 1.97 4.52
CA ILE A 30 3.26 1.95 3.11
C ILE A 30 4.43 1.49 2.25
N ILE A 31 4.35 0.26 1.72
CA ILE A 31 5.44 -0.38 0.95
C ILE A 31 5.47 0.16 -0.48
N GLY A 32 4.31 0.34 -1.11
CA GLY A 32 4.26 0.89 -2.45
C GLY A 32 2.90 0.78 -3.14
N GLN A 33 2.80 1.49 -4.26
CA GLN A 33 1.66 1.50 -5.18
C GLN A 33 2.13 1.06 -6.55
N PHE A 34 1.32 0.26 -7.24
CA PHE A 34 1.68 -0.40 -8.49
C PHE A 34 0.60 -0.14 -9.52
N ARG A 35 1.02 0.22 -10.73
CA ARG A 35 0.15 0.34 -11.89
C ARG A 35 0.18 -0.97 -12.67
N ASP A 36 -0.98 -1.62 -12.78
CA ASP A 36 -1.18 -2.65 -13.79
C ASP A 36 -1.39 -1.94 -15.14
N LEU A 37 -0.45 -2.14 -16.07
CA LEU A 37 -0.47 -1.49 -17.38
C LEU A 37 -1.53 -2.08 -18.31
N ASP A 38 -1.84 -3.37 -18.13
CA ASP A 38 -2.84 -4.08 -18.92
C ASP A 38 -4.25 -3.91 -18.32
N ARG A 39 -4.34 -3.51 -17.03
CA ARG A 39 -5.60 -3.24 -16.32
C ARG A 39 -5.61 -1.82 -15.76
N PRO A 40 -5.93 -0.80 -16.57
CA PRO A 40 -5.86 0.60 -16.16
C PRO A 40 -6.82 0.96 -15.01
N ASP A 41 -7.88 0.16 -14.81
CA ASP A 41 -8.87 0.33 -13.76
C ASP A 41 -8.55 -0.47 -12.47
N MET A 42 -7.30 -0.93 -12.32
CA MET A 42 -6.82 -1.55 -11.10
C MET A 42 -5.92 -0.60 -10.31
N PHE A 43 -6.12 -0.57 -9.00
CA PHE A 43 -5.20 0.04 -8.04
C PHE A 43 -4.65 -1.05 -7.13
N VAL A 44 -3.37 -1.34 -7.29
CA VAL A 44 -2.63 -2.38 -6.56
C VAL A 44 -1.66 -1.67 -5.63
N TRP A 45 -1.68 -2.04 -4.35
CA TRP A 45 -0.84 -1.39 -3.35
C TRP A 45 -0.54 -2.34 -2.20
N LEU A 46 0.56 -2.10 -1.50
CA LEU A 46 1.03 -2.93 -0.40
C LEU A 46 1.31 -2.05 0.83
N ARG A 47 0.95 -2.60 1.99
CA ARG A 47 1.33 -2.07 3.31
C ARG A 47 1.75 -3.19 4.25
N GLY A 48 2.62 -2.87 5.18
CA GLY A 48 3.14 -3.75 6.23
C GLY A 48 2.65 -3.33 7.62
N PHE A 49 2.77 -4.26 8.55
CA PHE A 49 2.44 -4.09 9.96
C PHE A 49 3.46 -4.86 10.81
N ASP A 50 3.74 -4.37 12.01
CA ASP A 50 4.60 -5.08 12.98
C ASP A 50 3.83 -6.19 13.71
N GLY A 51 3.29 -7.14 12.93
CA GLY A 51 2.51 -8.26 13.42
C GLY A 51 1.01 -8.03 13.53
N MET A 52 0.29 -9.08 13.92
CA MET A 52 -1.18 -9.14 13.82
C MET A 52 -1.91 -8.27 14.86
N VAL A 53 -1.31 -8.06 16.04
CA VAL A 53 -1.86 -7.16 17.07
C VAL A 53 -1.74 -5.71 16.60
N ALA A 54 -0.52 -5.28 16.24
CA ALA A 54 -0.29 -3.95 15.67
C ALA A 54 -1.17 -3.68 14.44
N ARG A 55 -1.34 -4.69 13.57
CA ARG A 55 -2.28 -4.61 12.44
C ARG A 55 -3.70 -4.25 12.88
N LYS A 56 -4.24 -4.91 13.90
CA LYS A 56 -5.60 -4.65 14.36
C LYS A 56 -5.71 -3.21 14.87
N ASP A 57 -4.79 -2.80 15.74
CA ASP A 57 -4.85 -1.50 16.40
C ASP A 57 -4.68 -0.36 15.39
N ALA A 58 -3.72 -0.49 14.47
CA ALA A 58 -3.48 0.47 13.39
C ALA A 58 -4.70 0.65 12.47
N LEU A 59 -5.32 -0.46 12.04
CA LEU A 59 -6.50 -0.39 11.17
C LEU A 59 -7.70 0.24 11.87
N THR A 60 -7.93 -0.09 13.14
CA THR A 60 -8.98 0.54 13.94
C THR A 60 -8.73 2.04 14.04
N ALA A 61 -7.52 2.46 14.45
CA ALA A 61 -7.18 3.87 14.60
C ALA A 61 -7.36 4.66 13.29
N PHE A 62 -7.00 4.07 12.14
CA PHE A 62 -7.14 4.73 10.86
C PHE A 62 -8.59 4.81 10.37
N TYR A 63 -9.32 3.70 10.37
CA TYR A 63 -10.68 3.66 9.82
C TYR A 63 -11.71 4.35 10.72
N ASP A 64 -11.48 4.38 12.04
CA ASP A 64 -12.32 5.16 12.97
C ASP A 64 -11.81 6.61 13.13
N GLY A 65 -10.68 6.94 12.50
CA GLY A 65 -10.00 8.22 12.60
C GLY A 65 -10.58 9.33 11.71
N PRO A 66 -10.24 10.59 12.01
CA PRO A 66 -10.77 11.75 11.31
C PRO A 66 -10.31 11.85 9.85
N VAL A 67 -9.11 11.33 9.53
CA VAL A 67 -8.57 11.34 8.17
C VAL A 67 -9.43 10.48 7.24
N TRP A 68 -9.73 9.24 7.65
CA TRP A 68 -10.63 8.39 6.87
C TRP A 68 -12.04 8.97 6.82
N ALA A 69 -12.57 9.47 7.94
CA ALA A 69 -13.89 10.09 7.97
C ALA A 69 -14.03 11.26 6.97
N ALA A 70 -12.98 12.07 6.79
CA ALA A 70 -12.98 13.19 5.87
C ALA A 70 -12.90 12.77 4.39
N TRP A 71 -12.19 11.69 4.06
CA TRP A 71 -11.83 11.35 2.68
C TRP A 71 -12.47 10.07 2.14
N ARG A 72 -13.13 9.27 2.98
CA ARG A 72 -13.72 7.98 2.60
C ARG A 72 -14.73 8.11 1.46
N ASP A 73 -15.56 9.15 1.44
CA ASP A 73 -16.61 9.29 0.43
C ASP A 73 -16.00 9.55 -0.95
N ALA A 74 -15.00 10.42 -1.02
CA ALA A 74 -14.25 10.72 -2.24
C ALA A 74 -13.48 9.48 -2.73
N ALA A 75 -12.83 8.75 -1.82
CA ALA A 75 -12.11 7.52 -2.15
C ALA A 75 -13.08 6.44 -2.66
N ASN A 76 -14.14 6.14 -1.92
CA ASN A 76 -15.15 5.13 -2.26
C ASN A 76 -15.85 5.45 -3.58
N ALA A 77 -16.08 6.72 -3.90
CA ALA A 77 -16.66 7.12 -5.18
C ALA A 77 -15.83 6.69 -6.40
N THR A 78 -14.53 6.42 -6.23
CA THR A 78 -13.64 5.91 -7.30
C THR A 78 -13.73 4.40 -7.52
N MET A 79 -14.22 3.64 -6.53
CA MET A 79 -14.08 2.19 -6.49
C MET A 79 -15.36 1.46 -6.91
N ILE A 80 -15.17 0.28 -7.48
CA ILE A 80 -16.19 -0.77 -7.64
C ILE A 80 -16.08 -1.77 -6.49
N SER A 81 -14.85 -2.18 -6.13
CA SER A 81 -14.59 -3.08 -5.01
C SER A 81 -13.19 -2.87 -4.41
N SER A 82 -13.11 -3.02 -3.10
CA SER A 82 -11.89 -2.94 -2.30
C SER A 82 -11.51 -4.26 -1.61
N ASP A 83 -12.23 -5.35 -1.88
CA ASP A 83 -12.25 -6.52 -0.98
C ASP A 83 -11.24 -7.61 -1.34
N ASP A 84 -10.64 -7.51 -2.53
CA ASP A 84 -9.52 -8.36 -2.93
C ASP A 84 -8.24 -7.97 -2.17
N VAL A 85 -8.15 -8.44 -0.93
CA VAL A 85 -7.09 -8.16 0.03
C VAL A 85 -6.48 -9.47 0.52
N LEU A 86 -5.17 -9.61 0.32
CA LEU A 86 -4.41 -10.80 0.72
C LEU A 86 -3.52 -10.47 1.93
N LEU A 87 -3.46 -11.40 2.89
CA LEU A 87 -2.40 -11.38 3.91
C LEU A 87 -1.18 -12.09 3.33
N LEU A 88 -0.06 -11.37 3.26
CA LEU A 88 1.20 -11.87 2.71
C LEU A 88 2.21 -12.08 3.83
N LYS A 89 3.17 -12.97 3.59
CA LYS A 89 4.39 -13.12 4.38
C LYS A 89 5.60 -13.23 3.45
N PRO A 90 6.82 -12.91 3.91
CA PRO A 90 8.04 -13.17 3.15
C PRO A 90 8.12 -14.63 2.73
N ALA A 91 8.57 -14.89 1.50
CA ALA A 91 8.59 -16.24 0.93
C ALA A 91 9.70 -17.13 1.54
N TRP A 92 10.77 -16.54 2.07
CA TRP A 92 11.86 -17.20 2.79
C TRP A 92 12.55 -16.20 3.77
N PRO A 93 13.37 -16.66 4.72
CA PRO A 93 14.14 -15.76 5.61
C PRO A 93 14.99 -14.76 4.80
N GLY A 94 14.86 -13.47 5.10
CA GLY A 94 15.55 -12.40 4.37
C GLY A 94 14.85 -11.95 3.07
N ALA A 95 13.73 -12.55 2.67
CA ALA A 95 12.90 -12.07 1.55
C ALA A 95 11.99 -10.87 1.93
N GLY A 96 12.11 -10.37 3.16
CA GLY A 96 11.37 -9.19 3.61
C GLY A 96 11.88 -7.91 2.95
N PHE A 97 11.05 -6.88 2.97
CA PHE A 97 11.47 -5.55 2.53
C PHE A 97 12.33 -4.90 3.62
N ASP A 98 13.58 -4.57 3.32
CA ASP A 98 14.35 -3.63 4.14
C ASP A 98 14.00 -2.21 3.70
N LEU A 99 13.22 -1.53 4.53
CA LEU A 99 12.77 -0.16 4.30
C LEU A 99 13.43 0.84 5.27
N SER A 100 14.42 0.40 6.06
CA SER A 100 15.04 1.20 7.13
C SER A 100 15.67 2.51 6.63
N ASN A 101 16.15 2.53 5.39
CA ASN A 101 16.75 3.71 4.75
C ASN A 101 15.85 4.35 3.69
N SER A 102 14.59 3.91 3.60
CA SER A 102 13.65 4.38 2.60
C SER A 102 12.77 5.47 3.20
N GLN A 103 12.94 6.71 2.75
CA GLN A 103 12.03 7.80 3.08
C GLN A 103 11.19 8.14 1.86
N ARG A 104 9.86 8.18 2.03
CA ARG A 104 8.95 8.65 1.00
C ARG A 104 9.26 10.12 0.71
N ALA A 105 9.50 10.45 -0.57
CA ALA A 105 9.63 11.84 -0.98
C ALA A 105 8.31 12.57 -0.70
N ALA A 106 8.38 13.75 -0.09
CA ALA A 106 7.21 14.59 0.12
C ALA A 106 6.57 14.94 -1.24
N LEU A 107 5.25 15.10 -1.26
CA LEU A 107 4.56 15.51 -2.49
C LEU A 107 5.10 16.86 -2.99
N PRO A 108 5.26 17.02 -4.32
CA PRO A 108 5.74 18.27 -4.90
C PRO A 108 4.75 19.41 -4.57
N GLY A 109 5.13 20.22 -3.60
CA GLY A 109 4.31 21.24 -2.94
C GLY A 109 4.99 21.82 -1.69
N HIS A 110 5.92 21.07 -1.09
CA HIS A 110 6.87 21.55 -0.10
C HIS A 110 8.31 21.26 -0.53
N GLU A 111 9.02 22.33 -0.91
CA GLU A 111 10.44 22.43 -1.28
C GLU A 111 10.97 21.82 -2.60
N LYS A 112 12.07 22.43 -3.05
CA LYS A 112 12.64 22.38 -4.40
C LYS A 112 12.94 20.94 -4.85
N PRO A 113 12.76 20.63 -6.15
CA PRO A 113 13.08 19.32 -6.68
C PRO A 113 14.58 19.04 -6.49
N SER A 114 14.87 18.06 -5.62
CA SER A 114 16.20 17.48 -5.55
C SER A 114 16.56 16.96 -6.94
N ARG A 115 17.71 17.39 -7.47
CA ARG A 115 18.23 16.97 -8.77
C ARG A 115 18.71 15.52 -8.80
N ASP A 116 18.60 14.81 -7.68
CA ASP A 116 18.96 13.41 -7.57
C ASP A 116 17.71 12.54 -7.77
N ASN A 117 17.08 12.64 -8.95
CA ASN A 117 15.99 11.74 -9.34
C ASN A 117 16.56 10.43 -9.89
N ARG A 118 17.46 9.81 -9.13
CA ARG A 118 17.69 8.38 -9.27
C ARG A 118 16.55 7.72 -8.50
N LEU A 119 15.68 7.01 -9.20
CA LEU A 119 14.91 5.94 -8.57
C LEU A 119 15.98 5.01 -8.00
N SER A 120 16.30 5.17 -6.71
CA SER A 120 17.51 4.56 -6.15
C SER A 120 17.45 3.05 -6.23
N ASP A 121 16.24 2.46 -6.25
CA ASP A 121 16.08 1.02 -6.33
C ASP A 121 14.81 0.60 -7.09
N ILE A 122 14.90 -0.50 -7.85
CA ILE A 122 13.76 -1.19 -8.42
C ILE A 122 13.35 -2.28 -7.44
N VAL A 123 12.14 -2.20 -6.90
CA VAL A 123 11.55 -3.27 -6.08
C VAL A 123 10.77 -4.21 -6.98
N VAL A 124 11.27 -5.44 -7.16
CA VAL A 124 10.54 -6.51 -7.86
C VAL A 124 9.78 -7.34 -6.84
N ILE A 125 8.46 -7.41 -6.99
CA ILE A 125 7.60 -8.23 -6.12
C ILE A 125 7.07 -9.40 -6.93
N ARG A 126 7.25 -10.61 -6.40
CA ARG A 126 6.61 -11.83 -6.93
C ARG A 126 5.72 -12.42 -5.87
N ILE A 127 4.42 -12.46 -6.15
CA ILE A 127 3.42 -13.05 -5.25
C ILE A 127 3.15 -14.47 -5.72
N HIS A 128 3.27 -15.42 -4.80
CA HIS A 128 2.98 -16.83 -5.03
C HIS A 128 1.74 -17.23 -4.25
N HIS A 129 0.82 -17.92 -4.90
CA HIS A 129 -0.34 -18.52 -4.24
C HIS A 129 0.01 -19.92 -3.76
N LEU A 130 -0.25 -20.21 -2.50
CA LEU A 130 -0.20 -21.58 -2.01
C LEU A 130 -1.36 -22.36 -2.63
N ARG A 131 -1.10 -23.60 -3.05
CA ARG A 131 -2.19 -24.49 -3.50
C ARG A 131 -3.10 -24.80 -2.31
N PRO A 132 -4.43 -24.75 -2.48
CA PRO A 132 -5.36 -25.14 -1.42
C PRO A 132 -5.01 -26.54 -0.89
N GLY A 133 -4.91 -26.71 0.43
CA GLY A 133 -4.62 -28.00 1.08
C GLY A 133 -3.14 -28.35 1.25
N VAL A 134 -2.20 -27.51 0.80
CA VAL A 134 -0.78 -27.66 1.16
C VAL A 134 -0.54 -26.87 2.44
N ALA A 135 -0.37 -27.57 3.57
CA ALA A 135 0.15 -26.95 4.78
C ALA A 135 1.53 -26.36 4.48
N GLU A 136 1.87 -25.23 5.11
CA GLU A 136 3.19 -24.64 5.00
C GLU A 136 4.24 -25.67 5.38
N THR A 137 4.91 -26.27 4.40
CA THR A 137 6.18 -26.94 4.66
C THR A 137 7.13 -25.87 5.13
N GLU A 138 7.55 -25.94 6.40
CA GLU A 138 8.62 -25.11 6.94
C GLU A 138 9.83 -25.22 5.99
N PHE A 139 10.05 -24.19 5.19
CA PHE A 139 11.32 -24.02 4.51
C PHE A 139 12.28 -23.46 5.55
N ALA A 140 13.00 -24.38 6.19
CA ALA A 140 14.11 -24.11 7.10
C ALA A 140 15.30 -23.46 6.37
#